data_AF-A0A1V4MME1-F1
#
_entry.id   AF-A0A1V4MME1-F1
#
_cell.length_a   1.000
_cell.length_b   1.000
_cell.length_c   1.000
_cell.angle_alpha   90.00
_cell.angle_beta   90.00
_cell.angle_gamma   90.00
#
_symmetry.space_group_name_H-M   'P 1'
#
loop_
_entity.id
_entity.type
_entity.pdbx_description
1 polymer ?
#
loop_
_entity_poly.entity_id
_entity_poly.type
_entity_poly.pdbx_seq_one_letter_code
_entity_poly.pdbx_strand_id
1 'polypeptide(L)'
;MKFSKTVLNMDPSLEIPKISGFIQEMCLKKFKRKGAVIGLSGGIDSAVVAELCVHALGKDRVIGLLLPEKESNPVSLEYGRRHAAKMGIETITVDITENLESFQAYHRRNHVIRKVFPEFTDGYRFHVTLPQNLLEKDRLNYYSLTIEDQHGNRQKKRLPGIDWRKISACQNMKQRIRMIQLYYHAEQNNYIVAGTTNKTELIQGFYLKFGDGGVDFEPIAHLYKTQVYTLARQLGVIDDIINRPPSPDTYSLPVTDKEFYFCLDYELLDLLLYAYENNVPIDQAAQTSDLKTDQIKWIFKDIRAKEQASWHLRETPPNLTG
;
A
#
# COMPACT_ATOMS: atom_id res chain seq x y z
N MET A 1 27.97 -6.14 5.78
CA MET A 1 28.07 -6.14 4.30
C MET A 1 28.52 -4.76 3.85
N LYS A 2 29.25 -4.64 2.74
CA LYS A 2 29.56 -3.33 2.13
C LYS A 2 28.28 -2.80 1.48
N PHE A 3 27.87 -1.56 1.78
CA PHE A 3 26.72 -0.93 1.13
C PHE A 3 27.00 -0.77 -0.38
N SER A 4 26.08 -1.24 -1.21
CA SER A 4 26.16 -1.25 -2.68
C SER A 4 24.75 -1.18 -3.28
N LYS A 5 24.64 -0.91 -4.58
CA LYS A 5 23.35 -0.92 -5.30
C LYS A 5 22.65 -2.29 -5.29
N THR A 6 23.39 -3.36 -5.05
CA THR A 6 22.89 -4.74 -5.02
C THR A 6 22.60 -5.25 -3.60
N VAL A 7 22.69 -4.39 -2.58
CA VAL A 7 22.52 -4.79 -1.18
C VAL A 7 21.14 -5.38 -0.88
N LEU A 8 20.14 -5.06 -1.70
CA LEU A 8 18.77 -5.57 -1.60
C LEU A 8 18.50 -6.81 -2.44
N ASN A 9 19.49 -7.29 -3.21
CA ASN A 9 19.34 -8.52 -3.98
C ASN A 9 19.02 -9.68 -3.02
N MET A 10 18.01 -10.45 -3.38
CA MET A 10 17.49 -11.55 -2.59
C MET A 10 17.32 -12.75 -3.50
N ASP A 11 17.61 -13.95 -2.99
CA ASP A 11 17.36 -15.21 -3.69
C ASP A 11 15.92 -15.68 -3.42
N PRO A 12 15.01 -15.62 -4.41
CA PRO A 12 13.63 -16.04 -4.23
C PRO A 12 13.49 -17.53 -3.88
N SER A 13 14.44 -18.37 -4.33
CA SER A 13 14.40 -19.82 -4.09
C SER A 13 14.59 -20.18 -2.61
N LEU A 14 15.25 -19.30 -1.85
CA LEU A 14 15.41 -19.42 -0.40
C LEU A 14 14.31 -18.67 0.36
N GLU A 15 13.90 -17.51 -0.14
CA GLU A 15 12.93 -16.67 0.59
C GLU A 15 11.50 -17.22 0.52
N ILE A 16 11.05 -17.74 -0.63
CA ILE A 16 9.68 -18.28 -0.79
C ILE A 16 9.40 -19.43 0.20
N PRO A 17 10.27 -20.46 0.35
CA PRO A 17 10.08 -21.51 1.34
C PRO A 17 10.06 -20.99 2.78
N LYS A 18 10.91 -20.01 3.11
CA LYS A 18 10.95 -19.38 4.43
C LYS A 18 9.63 -18.69 4.75
N ILE A 19 9.11 -17.88 3.83
CA ILE A 19 7.81 -17.21 4.01
C ILE A 19 6.67 -18.23 4.06
N SER A 20 6.72 -19.27 3.22
CA SER A 20 5.71 -20.34 3.24
C SER A 20 5.66 -21.06 4.58
N GLY A 21 6.82 -21.34 5.18
CA GLY A 21 6.93 -21.90 6.52
C GLY A 21 6.34 -21.00 7.60
N PHE A 22 6.59 -19.68 7.51
CA PHE A 22 5.97 -18.69 8.40
C PHE A 22 4.44 -18.67 8.27
N ILE A 23 3.90 -18.67 7.04
CA ILE A 23 2.45 -18.72 6.78
C ILE A 23 1.83 -19.98 7.38
N GLN A 24 2.44 -21.15 7.17
CA GLN A 24 1.98 -22.41 7.77
C GLN A 24 2.04 -22.39 9.29
N GLU A 25 3.10 -21.83 9.89
CA GLU A 25 3.22 -21.70 11.34
C GLU A 25 2.10 -20.82 11.91
N MET A 26 1.90 -19.63 11.34
CA MET A 26 0.87 -18.71 11.79
C MET A 26 -0.52 -19.34 11.64
N CYS A 27 -0.87 -19.78 10.43
CA CYS A 27 -2.19 -20.33 10.13
C CYS A 27 -2.49 -21.60 10.93
N LEU A 28 -1.66 -22.64 10.79
CA LEU A 28 -2.00 -23.99 11.21
C LEU A 28 -1.63 -24.27 12.67
N LYS A 29 -0.57 -23.62 13.21
CA LYS A 29 -0.05 -23.92 14.55
C LYS A 29 -0.42 -22.87 15.59
N LYS A 30 -0.18 -21.58 15.31
CA LYS A 30 -0.42 -20.49 16.27
C LYS A 30 -1.89 -20.13 16.36
N PHE A 31 -2.51 -19.77 15.23
CA PHE A 31 -3.94 -19.42 15.18
C PHE A 31 -4.86 -20.64 15.08
N LYS A 32 -4.33 -21.80 14.66
CA LYS A 32 -5.08 -23.07 14.50
C LYS A 32 -6.31 -22.93 13.59
N ARG A 33 -6.13 -22.20 12.49
CA ARG A 33 -7.15 -21.96 11.45
C ARG A 33 -6.91 -22.83 10.22
N LYS A 34 -7.91 -22.90 9.35
CA LYS A 34 -7.94 -23.83 8.21
C LYS A 34 -7.38 -23.24 6.91
N GLY A 35 -7.22 -21.93 6.83
CA GLY A 35 -6.80 -21.24 5.60
C GLY A 35 -6.65 -19.74 5.81
N ALA A 36 -6.49 -19.01 4.71
CA ALA A 36 -6.30 -17.57 4.71
C ALA A 36 -7.27 -16.85 3.77
N VAL A 37 -7.65 -15.64 4.17
CA VAL A 37 -8.42 -14.68 3.37
C VAL A 37 -7.52 -13.51 3.02
N ILE A 38 -7.57 -13.05 1.77
CA ILE A 38 -6.76 -11.92 1.28
C ILE A 38 -7.58 -10.95 0.44
N GLY A 39 -7.36 -9.65 0.61
CA GLY A 39 -7.91 -8.62 -0.28
C GLY A 39 -7.09 -8.49 -1.56
N LEU A 40 -7.70 -8.69 -2.72
CA LEU A 40 -7.07 -8.55 -4.03
C LEU A 40 -7.38 -7.17 -4.62
N SER A 41 -6.39 -6.28 -4.60
CA SER A 41 -6.53 -4.90 -5.09
C SER A 41 -6.13 -4.73 -6.55
N GLY A 42 -5.64 -5.79 -7.21
CA GLY A 42 -5.02 -5.69 -8.54
C GLY A 42 -3.63 -5.02 -8.52
N GLY A 43 -3.07 -4.80 -7.32
CA GLY A 43 -1.70 -4.36 -7.10
C GLY A 43 -0.76 -5.52 -6.76
N ILE A 44 0.54 -5.25 -6.88
CA ILE A 44 1.60 -6.27 -6.80
C ILE A 44 1.70 -6.94 -5.42
N ASP A 45 1.53 -6.23 -4.32
CA ASP A 45 1.73 -6.79 -2.98
C ASP A 45 0.67 -7.86 -2.67
N SER A 46 -0.60 -7.55 -2.93
CA SER A 46 -1.69 -8.50 -2.78
C SER A 46 -1.56 -9.72 -3.69
N ALA A 47 -1.04 -9.55 -4.91
CA ALA A 47 -0.79 -10.65 -5.83
C ALA A 47 0.32 -11.58 -5.31
N VAL A 48 1.43 -11.02 -4.84
CA VAL A 48 2.54 -11.79 -4.26
C VAL A 48 2.10 -12.54 -3.01
N VAL A 49 1.36 -11.89 -2.10
CA VAL A 49 0.88 -12.54 -0.88
C VAL A 49 -0.13 -13.64 -1.20
N ALA A 50 -0.99 -13.47 -2.20
CA ALA A 50 -1.90 -14.51 -2.65
C ALA A 50 -1.14 -15.75 -3.17
N GLU A 51 -0.16 -15.56 -4.06
CA GLU A 51 0.70 -16.64 -4.57
C GLU A 51 1.46 -17.32 -3.42
N LEU A 52 1.99 -16.58 -2.45
CA LEU A 52 2.66 -17.13 -1.26
C LEU A 52 1.71 -17.95 -0.38
N CYS A 53 0.47 -17.49 -0.18
CA CYS A 53 -0.54 -18.24 0.55
C CYS A 53 -0.91 -19.54 -0.18
N VAL A 54 -1.03 -19.50 -1.51
CA VAL A 54 -1.29 -20.69 -2.34
C VAL A 54 -0.13 -21.68 -2.25
N HIS A 55 1.11 -21.20 -2.36
CA HIS A 55 2.32 -22.02 -2.17
C HIS A 55 2.37 -22.68 -0.79
N ALA A 56 1.96 -21.95 0.25
CA ALA A 56 2.04 -22.41 1.64
C ALA A 56 0.89 -23.34 2.07
N LEU A 57 -0.34 -23.04 1.66
CA LEU A 57 -1.56 -23.67 2.18
C LEU A 57 -2.29 -24.51 1.14
N GLY A 58 -1.98 -24.32 -0.15
CA GLY A 58 -2.76 -24.86 -1.27
C GLY A 58 -3.93 -23.95 -1.63
N LYS A 59 -4.27 -23.89 -2.92
CA LYS A 59 -5.29 -22.99 -3.48
C LYS A 59 -6.68 -23.15 -2.84
N ASP A 60 -7.05 -24.36 -2.43
CA ASP A 60 -8.37 -24.65 -1.84
C ASP A 60 -8.52 -24.11 -0.41
N ARG A 61 -7.45 -23.53 0.16
CA ARG A 61 -7.42 -22.91 1.49
C ARG A 61 -7.17 -21.41 1.44
N VAL A 62 -7.34 -20.80 0.27
CA VAL A 62 -7.14 -19.37 0.04
C VAL A 62 -8.37 -18.80 -0.64
N ILE A 63 -8.96 -17.77 -0.03
CA ILE A 63 -10.08 -17.02 -0.60
C ILE A 63 -9.62 -15.59 -0.88
N GLY A 64 -9.77 -15.14 -2.14
CA GLY A 64 -9.50 -13.77 -2.55
C GLY A 64 -10.77 -12.91 -2.53
N LEU A 65 -10.77 -11.81 -1.78
CA LEU A 65 -11.86 -10.82 -1.82
C LEU A 65 -11.51 -9.69 -2.77
N LEU A 66 -12.44 -9.39 -3.66
CA LEU A 66 -12.41 -8.23 -4.54
C LEU A 66 -13.42 -7.22 -4.00
N LEU A 67 -12.94 -6.04 -3.58
CA LEU A 67 -13.73 -5.08 -2.81
C LEU A 67 -13.80 -3.71 -3.55
N PRO A 68 -14.41 -3.67 -4.75
CA PRO A 68 -14.57 -2.45 -5.51
C PRO A 68 -15.61 -1.52 -4.88
N GLU A 69 -15.57 -0.27 -5.32
CA GLU A 69 -16.61 0.72 -5.09
C GLU A 69 -16.74 1.61 -6.34
N LYS A 70 -17.76 2.47 -6.41
CA LYS A 70 -18.09 3.23 -7.64
C LYS A 70 -16.96 4.10 -8.21
N GLU A 71 -15.98 4.49 -7.41
CA GLU A 71 -14.80 5.27 -7.83
C GLU A 71 -13.50 4.43 -7.93
N SER A 72 -13.55 3.12 -7.67
CA SER A 72 -12.39 2.25 -7.83
C SER A 72 -12.03 2.12 -9.31
N ASN A 73 -10.73 1.98 -9.60
CA ASN A 73 -10.29 1.77 -10.96
C ASN A 73 -10.78 0.40 -11.48
N PRO A 74 -11.56 0.33 -12.57
CA PRO A 74 -12.09 -0.94 -13.07
C PRO A 74 -10.99 -1.94 -13.47
N VAL A 75 -9.82 -1.44 -13.90
CA VAL A 75 -8.65 -2.26 -14.25
C VAL A 75 -8.13 -3.03 -13.03
N SER A 76 -8.21 -2.44 -11.83
CA SER A 76 -7.81 -3.10 -10.58
C SER A 76 -8.62 -4.38 -10.33
N LEU A 77 -9.95 -4.30 -10.50
CA LEU A 77 -10.85 -5.44 -10.34
C LEU A 77 -10.57 -6.52 -11.38
N GLU A 78 -10.38 -6.13 -12.64
CA GLU A 78 -10.07 -7.05 -13.74
C GLU A 78 -8.75 -7.80 -13.50
N TYR A 79 -7.69 -7.09 -13.13
CA TYR A 79 -6.39 -7.70 -12.87
C TYR A 79 -6.44 -8.66 -11.68
N GLY A 80 -7.12 -8.28 -10.59
CA GLY A 80 -7.35 -9.15 -9.44
C GLY A 80 -8.06 -10.44 -9.83
N ARG A 81 -9.14 -10.35 -10.63
CA ARG A 81 -9.89 -11.53 -11.13
C ARG A 81 -9.04 -12.42 -12.02
N ARG A 82 -8.33 -11.84 -13.00
CA ARG A 82 -7.49 -12.59 -13.95
C ARG A 82 -6.37 -13.33 -13.21
N HIS A 83 -5.74 -12.68 -12.25
CA HIS A 83 -4.66 -13.29 -11.47
C HIS A 83 -5.19 -14.39 -10.54
N ALA A 84 -6.31 -14.17 -9.86
CA ALA A 84 -6.95 -15.21 -9.05
C ALA A 84 -7.37 -16.44 -9.86
N ALA A 85 -7.92 -16.22 -11.06
CA ALA A 85 -8.28 -17.30 -11.98
C ALA A 85 -7.04 -18.11 -12.42
N LYS A 86 -5.90 -17.44 -12.67
CA LYS A 86 -4.61 -18.12 -12.92
C LYS A 86 -4.20 -19.03 -11.77
N MET A 87 -4.32 -18.56 -10.52
CA MET A 87 -3.98 -19.36 -9.33
C MET A 87 -5.00 -20.47 -9.04
N GLY A 88 -6.22 -20.33 -9.55
CA GLY A 88 -7.33 -21.26 -9.29
C GLY A 88 -7.87 -21.18 -7.87
N ILE A 89 -7.78 -20.00 -7.23
CA ILE A 89 -8.36 -19.75 -5.90
C ILE A 89 -9.82 -19.31 -6.02
N GLU A 90 -10.59 -19.55 -4.97
CA GLU A 90 -11.94 -19.00 -4.85
C GLU A 90 -11.86 -17.46 -4.74
N THR A 91 -12.82 -16.78 -5.38
CA THR A 91 -12.96 -15.32 -5.23
C THR A 91 -14.38 -14.92 -4.88
N ILE A 92 -14.49 -13.93 -4.00
CA ILE A 92 -15.75 -13.32 -3.61
C ILE A 92 -15.65 -11.83 -3.93
N THR A 93 -16.62 -11.29 -4.66
CA THR A 93 -16.70 -9.85 -4.94
C THR A 93 -17.79 -9.22 -4.09
N VAL A 94 -17.43 -8.19 -3.32
CA VAL A 94 -18.39 -7.40 -2.54
C VAL A 94 -18.22 -5.94 -2.92
N ASP A 95 -19.23 -5.36 -3.56
CA ASP A 95 -19.27 -3.92 -3.81
C ASP A 95 -19.55 -3.19 -2.49
N ILE A 96 -18.64 -2.32 -2.07
CA ILE A 96 -18.75 -1.60 -0.79
C ILE A 96 -19.31 -0.18 -0.95
N THR A 97 -19.84 0.17 -2.12
CA THR A 97 -20.39 1.50 -2.43
C THR A 97 -21.49 1.91 -1.45
N GLU A 98 -22.47 1.04 -1.21
CA GLU A 98 -23.59 1.35 -0.31
C GLU A 98 -23.13 1.56 1.14
N ASN A 99 -22.11 0.82 1.59
CA ASN A 99 -21.52 1.05 2.90
C ASN A 99 -20.90 2.46 2.99
N LEU A 100 -20.15 2.87 1.97
CA LEU A 100 -19.54 4.19 1.94
C LEU A 100 -20.58 5.32 1.86
N GLU A 101 -21.67 5.09 1.16
CA GLU A 101 -22.81 6.02 1.10
C GLU A 101 -23.53 6.13 2.45
N SER A 102 -23.75 5.01 3.15
CA SER A 102 -24.37 5.03 4.48
C SER A 102 -23.53 5.79 5.51
N PHE A 103 -22.20 5.74 5.41
CA PHE A 103 -21.29 6.56 6.22
C PHE A 103 -21.12 8.01 5.71
N GLN A 104 -21.79 8.36 4.60
CA GLN A 104 -21.70 9.65 3.93
C GLN A 104 -20.25 10.01 3.51
N ALA A 105 -19.41 9.01 3.23
CA ALA A 105 -17.99 9.22 2.95
C ALA A 105 -17.80 10.12 1.71
N TYR A 106 -18.51 9.83 0.62
CA TYR A 106 -18.50 10.64 -0.60
C TYR A 106 -19.00 12.07 -0.35
N HIS A 107 -20.13 12.23 0.33
CA HIS A 107 -20.72 13.53 0.60
C HIS A 107 -19.77 14.42 1.44
N ARG A 108 -19.23 13.89 2.54
CA ARG A 108 -18.30 14.60 3.44
C ARG A 108 -17.02 15.02 2.70
N ARG A 109 -16.46 14.12 1.90
CA ARG A 109 -15.26 14.40 1.09
C ARG A 109 -15.54 15.44 0.00
N ASN A 110 -16.61 15.27 -0.78
CA ASN A 110 -16.99 16.17 -1.87
C ASN A 110 -17.31 17.57 -1.34
N HIS A 111 -17.91 17.69 -0.16
CA HIS A 111 -18.10 18.98 0.51
C HIS A 111 -16.77 19.70 0.80
N VAL A 112 -15.71 18.97 1.18
CA VAL A 112 -14.38 19.55 1.38
C VAL A 112 -13.74 19.95 0.05
N ILE A 113 -13.84 19.09 -0.97
CA ILE A 113 -13.33 19.41 -2.31
C ILE A 113 -13.99 20.68 -2.87
N ARG A 114 -15.31 20.84 -2.70
CA ARG A 114 -16.06 22.02 -3.15
C ARG A 114 -15.64 23.33 -2.49
N LYS A 115 -15.02 23.29 -1.31
CA LYS A 115 -14.43 24.50 -0.68
C LYS A 115 -13.20 25.00 -1.44
N VAL A 116 -12.47 24.08 -2.09
CA VAL A 116 -11.27 24.38 -2.88
C VAL A 116 -11.65 24.63 -4.34
N PHE A 117 -12.64 23.89 -4.84
CA PHE A 117 -13.15 23.95 -6.21
C PHE A 117 -14.69 23.99 -6.21
N PRO A 118 -15.33 25.18 -6.10
CA PRO A 118 -16.78 25.32 -6.07
C PRO A 118 -17.52 24.64 -7.24
N GLU A 119 -16.84 24.47 -8.38
CA GLU A 119 -17.32 23.82 -9.59
C GLU A 119 -17.34 22.28 -9.52
N PHE A 120 -16.78 21.66 -8.48
CA PHE A 120 -16.65 20.21 -8.38
C PHE A 120 -18.03 19.52 -8.25
N THR A 121 -18.37 18.70 -9.24
CA THR A 121 -19.61 17.90 -9.28
C THR A 121 -19.28 16.40 -9.33
N ASP A 122 -20.30 15.53 -9.29
CA ASP A 122 -20.10 14.09 -9.18
C ASP A 122 -19.46 13.45 -10.44
N GLY A 123 -19.48 14.15 -11.58
CA GLY A 123 -18.75 13.72 -12.79
C GLY A 123 -17.26 14.03 -12.79
N TYR A 124 -16.75 14.76 -11.78
CA TYR A 124 -15.33 15.08 -11.67
C TYR A 124 -14.57 13.95 -11.00
N ARG A 125 -13.34 13.75 -11.48
CA ARG A 125 -12.35 12.90 -10.82
C ARG A 125 -11.36 13.76 -10.05
N PHE A 126 -10.72 13.20 -9.03
CA PHE A 126 -9.73 13.93 -8.26
C PHE A 126 -8.64 13.01 -7.71
N HIS A 127 -7.47 13.59 -7.44
CA HIS A 127 -6.42 12.96 -6.63
C HIS A 127 -5.74 14.00 -5.73
N VAL A 128 -4.93 13.52 -4.80
CA VAL A 128 -4.04 14.36 -3.99
C VAL A 128 -2.60 13.98 -4.26
N THR A 129 -1.71 14.97 -4.38
CA THR A 129 -0.28 14.78 -4.61
C THR A 129 0.57 15.60 -3.65
N LEU A 130 1.80 15.15 -3.46
CA LEU A 130 2.88 15.93 -2.83
C LEU A 130 3.77 16.57 -3.90
N PRO A 131 4.55 17.63 -3.55
CA PRO A 131 5.57 18.15 -4.42
C PRO A 131 6.55 17.04 -4.83
N GLN A 132 7.12 17.09 -6.04
CA GLN A 132 8.01 16.04 -6.57
C GLN A 132 9.51 16.44 -6.56
N ASN A 133 9.81 17.59 -5.97
CA ASN A 133 11.13 18.22 -5.96
C ASN A 133 11.98 17.88 -4.72
N LEU A 134 11.83 16.68 -4.14
CA LEU A 134 12.53 16.29 -2.90
C LEU A 134 14.05 16.32 -3.06
N LEU A 135 14.53 16.07 -4.29
CA LEU A 135 15.94 16.09 -4.65
C LEU A 135 16.50 17.50 -4.94
N GLU A 136 15.66 18.54 -4.98
CA GLU A 136 16.08 19.89 -5.38
C GLU A 136 16.30 20.84 -4.20
N LYS A 137 15.49 20.73 -3.14
CA LYS A 137 15.58 21.59 -1.95
C LYS A 137 14.98 20.95 -0.71
N ASP A 138 15.48 21.37 0.45
CA ASP A 138 14.76 21.17 1.72
C ASP A 138 13.39 21.87 1.63
N ARG A 139 12.31 21.13 1.88
CA ARG A 139 10.95 21.59 1.59
C ARG A 139 9.99 21.32 2.73
N LEU A 140 8.95 22.14 2.78
CA LEU A 140 7.76 21.86 3.56
C LEU A 140 6.82 20.98 2.72
N ASN A 141 6.42 19.83 3.26
CA ASN A 141 5.41 18.99 2.64
C ASN A 141 4.05 19.71 2.71
N TYR A 142 3.40 19.87 1.57
CA TYR A 142 2.03 20.37 1.47
C TYR A 142 1.27 19.54 0.44
N TYR A 143 -0.02 19.39 0.63
CA TYR A 143 -0.85 18.62 -0.29
C TYR A 143 -1.36 19.51 -1.42
N SER A 144 -1.48 18.95 -2.62
CA SER A 144 -2.15 19.58 -3.76
C SER A 144 -3.33 18.72 -4.17
N LEU A 145 -4.49 19.33 -4.36
CA LEU A 145 -5.68 18.68 -4.88
C LEU A 145 -5.78 19.00 -6.37
N THR A 146 -5.86 17.96 -7.19
CA THR A 146 -6.17 18.09 -8.63
C THR A 146 -7.58 17.56 -8.85
N ILE A 147 -8.38 18.29 -9.61
CA ILE A 147 -9.67 17.82 -10.14
C ILE A 147 -9.59 17.74 -11.66
N GLU A 148 -10.32 16.81 -12.25
CA GLU A 148 -10.43 16.62 -13.70
C GLU A 148 -11.90 16.49 -14.07
N ASP A 149 -12.35 17.27 -15.05
CA ASP A 149 -13.72 17.17 -15.57
C ASP A 149 -13.85 16.01 -16.60
N GLN A 150 -15.07 15.80 -17.08
CA GLN A 150 -15.39 14.78 -18.09
C GLN A 150 -14.72 15.02 -19.48
N HIS A 151 -14.20 16.23 -19.72
CA HIS A 151 -13.49 16.60 -20.94
C HIS A 151 -11.96 16.48 -20.79
N GLY A 152 -11.48 16.06 -19.62
CA GLY A 152 -10.05 15.93 -19.33
C GLY A 152 -9.38 17.23 -18.89
N ASN A 153 -10.14 18.31 -18.66
CA ASN A 153 -9.56 19.56 -18.19
C ASN A 153 -9.17 19.44 -16.71
N ARG A 154 -7.89 19.69 -16.41
CA ARG A 154 -7.34 19.58 -15.06
C ARG A 154 -7.14 20.94 -14.42
N GLN A 155 -7.49 21.02 -13.14
CA GLN A 155 -7.15 22.15 -12.29
C GLN A 155 -6.47 21.66 -11.02
N LYS A 156 -5.42 22.37 -10.59
CA LYS A 156 -4.62 22.01 -9.40
C LYS A 156 -4.55 23.20 -8.45
N LYS A 157 -4.87 22.98 -7.18
CA LYS A 157 -4.76 23.98 -6.10
C LYS A 157 -4.10 23.38 -4.87
N ARG A 158 -3.46 24.24 -4.08
CA ARG A 158 -2.92 23.84 -2.78
C ARG A 158 -4.06 23.47 -1.84
N LEU A 159 -3.91 22.35 -1.15
CA LEU A 159 -4.89 21.81 -0.20
C LEU A 159 -4.41 22.10 1.24
N PRO A 160 -5.16 22.88 2.04
CA PRO A 160 -4.85 23.09 3.44
C PRO A 160 -4.80 21.78 4.23
N GLY A 161 -3.87 21.67 5.20
CA GLY A 161 -3.69 20.45 5.98
C GLY A 161 -4.94 19.99 6.75
N ILE A 162 -5.80 20.93 7.17
CA ILE A 162 -7.07 20.61 7.83
C ILE A 162 -8.07 19.94 6.86
N ASP A 163 -8.09 20.36 5.60
CA ASP A 163 -8.98 19.82 4.58
C ASP A 163 -8.45 18.48 4.07
N TRP A 164 -7.13 18.36 3.93
CA TRP A 164 -6.47 17.07 3.70
C TRP A 164 -6.88 16.02 4.74
N ARG A 165 -6.80 16.33 6.04
CA ARG A 165 -7.18 15.38 7.10
C ARG A 165 -8.64 14.91 6.98
N LYS A 166 -9.56 15.79 6.55
CA LYS A 166 -10.97 15.42 6.34
C LYS A 166 -11.15 14.50 5.12
N ILE A 167 -10.44 14.77 4.02
CA ILE A 167 -10.44 13.90 2.84
C ILE A 167 -9.85 12.54 3.19
N SER A 168 -8.68 12.51 3.84
CA SER A 168 -8.01 11.30 4.29
C SER A 168 -8.88 10.50 5.28
N ALA A 169 -9.61 11.15 6.18
CA ALA A 169 -10.54 10.45 7.07
C ALA A 169 -11.63 9.67 6.30
N CYS A 170 -12.11 10.19 5.18
CA CYS A 170 -13.10 9.50 4.33
C CYS A 170 -12.45 8.33 3.55
N GLN A 171 -11.20 8.48 3.10
CA GLN A 171 -10.45 7.36 2.50
C GLN A 171 -10.19 6.25 3.51
N ASN A 172 -9.89 6.62 4.75
CA ASN A 172 -9.66 5.66 5.82
C ASN A 172 -10.92 4.86 6.15
N MET A 173 -12.12 5.44 5.99
CA MET A 173 -13.37 4.68 6.08
C MET A 173 -13.46 3.58 5.01
N LYS A 174 -13.07 3.87 3.75
CA LYS A 174 -13.02 2.88 2.66
C LYS A 174 -12.12 1.70 3.02
N GLN A 175 -10.91 1.96 3.50
CA GLN A 175 -9.98 0.89 3.86
C GLN A 175 -10.48 0.07 5.08
N ARG A 176 -11.11 0.70 6.07
CA ARG A 176 -11.71 0.02 7.23
C ARG A 176 -12.90 -0.86 6.86
N ILE A 177 -13.74 -0.43 5.92
CA ILE A 177 -14.85 -1.24 5.43
C ILE A 177 -14.32 -2.49 4.71
N ARG A 178 -13.23 -2.36 3.95
CA ARG A 178 -12.57 -3.52 3.34
C ARG A 178 -12.08 -4.52 4.38
N MET A 179 -11.46 -4.03 5.46
CA MET A 179 -11.05 -4.86 6.60
C MET A 179 -12.23 -5.61 7.24
N ILE A 180 -13.36 -4.92 7.47
CA ILE A 180 -14.57 -5.55 8.02
C ILE A 180 -15.03 -6.71 7.13
N GLN A 181 -15.03 -6.54 5.80
CA GLN A 181 -15.40 -7.60 4.86
C GLN A 181 -14.41 -8.77 4.90
N LEU A 182 -13.10 -8.50 4.98
CA LEU A 182 -12.08 -9.54 5.09
C LEU A 182 -12.29 -10.39 6.34
N TYR A 183 -12.49 -9.77 7.50
CA TYR A 183 -12.74 -10.50 8.75
C TYR A 183 -14.06 -11.26 8.74
N TYR A 184 -15.13 -10.68 8.20
CA TYR A 184 -16.41 -11.40 8.05
C TYR A 184 -16.22 -12.73 7.32
N HIS A 185 -15.56 -12.71 6.16
CA HIS A 185 -15.31 -13.94 5.40
C HIS A 185 -14.30 -14.87 6.07
N ALA A 186 -13.29 -14.34 6.76
CA ALA A 186 -12.32 -15.17 7.49
C ALA A 186 -12.99 -15.94 8.64
N GLU A 187 -13.83 -15.27 9.44
CA GLU A 187 -14.54 -15.85 10.57
C GLU A 187 -15.53 -16.94 10.13
N GLN A 188 -16.32 -16.67 9.09
CA GLN A 188 -17.26 -17.66 8.53
C GLN A 188 -16.56 -18.96 8.09
N ASN A 189 -15.32 -18.86 7.61
CA ASN A 189 -14.57 -19.99 7.08
C ASN A 189 -13.58 -20.61 8.10
N ASN A 190 -13.49 -20.07 9.32
CA ASN A 190 -12.44 -20.41 10.30
C ASN A 190 -11.02 -20.25 9.72
N TYR A 191 -10.80 -19.13 9.02
CA TYR A 191 -9.56 -18.70 8.36
C TYR A 191 -8.96 -17.49 9.10
N ILE A 192 -7.74 -17.08 8.72
CA ILE A 192 -7.10 -15.82 9.16
C ILE A 192 -6.97 -14.82 8.01
N VAL A 193 -6.87 -13.52 8.32
CA VAL A 193 -6.68 -12.46 7.33
C VAL A 193 -5.18 -12.23 7.07
N ALA A 194 -4.77 -12.35 5.81
CA ALA A 194 -3.41 -12.08 5.34
C ALA A 194 -3.23 -10.60 4.97
N GLY A 195 -2.26 -9.95 5.59
CA GLY A 195 -1.84 -8.60 5.22
C GLY A 195 -0.87 -8.56 4.04
N THR A 196 -0.76 -7.37 3.45
CA THR A 196 0.03 -7.15 2.24
C THR A 196 0.99 -5.98 2.41
N THR A 197 1.25 -5.54 3.64
CA THR A 197 2.12 -4.40 3.92
C THR A 197 3.57 -4.84 3.73
N ASN A 198 4.29 -4.19 2.82
CA ASN A 198 5.73 -4.42 2.65
C ASN A 198 6.58 -3.57 3.62
N LYS A 199 7.87 -3.85 3.74
CA LYS A 199 8.78 -3.15 4.67
C LYS A 199 8.85 -1.65 4.41
N THR A 200 8.87 -1.25 3.14
CA THR A 200 8.93 0.17 2.74
C THR A 200 7.70 0.91 3.27
N GLU A 201 6.52 0.34 3.10
CA GLU A 201 5.25 0.85 3.64
C GLU A 201 5.23 0.84 5.17
N LEU A 202 5.67 -0.26 5.78
CA LEU A 202 5.66 -0.45 7.23
C LEU A 202 6.46 0.64 7.96
N ILE A 203 7.70 0.88 7.51
CA ILE A 203 8.59 1.87 8.13
C ILE A 203 8.11 3.29 7.87
N GLN A 204 7.69 3.57 6.64
CA GLN A 204 7.26 4.91 6.23
C GLN A 204 5.82 5.22 6.64
N GLY A 205 5.07 4.27 7.21
CA GLY A 205 3.70 4.46 7.65
C GLY A 205 2.70 4.61 6.50
N PHE A 206 2.96 3.97 5.35
CA PHE A 206 2.08 4.01 4.18
C PHE A 206 1.07 2.86 4.19
N TYR A 207 0.28 2.79 5.26
CA TYR A 207 -0.83 1.87 5.46
C TYR A 207 -1.73 2.43 6.57
N LEU A 208 -2.94 1.91 6.69
CA LEU A 208 -3.88 2.30 7.74
C LEU A 208 -4.02 1.22 8.80
N LYS A 209 -3.67 1.58 10.04
CA LYS A 209 -4.01 0.78 11.22
C LYS A 209 -5.53 0.59 11.32
N PHE A 210 -5.94 -0.68 11.45
CA PHE A 210 -7.33 -1.14 11.37
C PHE A 210 -8.01 -0.93 10.00
N GLY A 211 -7.25 -0.65 8.95
CA GLY A 211 -7.67 -0.67 7.55
C GLY A 211 -7.02 -1.85 6.84
N ASP A 212 -6.28 -1.57 5.76
CA ASP A 212 -5.41 -2.53 5.09
C ASP A 212 -4.35 -3.16 6.02
N GLY A 213 -3.90 -2.45 7.06
CA GLY A 213 -3.05 -3.02 8.12
C GLY A 213 -3.82 -3.67 9.28
N GLY A 214 -5.14 -3.79 9.20
CA GLY A 214 -5.94 -4.55 10.16
C GLY A 214 -6.01 -6.01 9.73
N VAL A 215 -5.02 -6.81 10.13
CA VAL A 215 -4.85 -8.21 9.70
C VAL A 215 -4.29 -9.09 10.81
N ASP A 216 -4.30 -10.41 10.62
CA ASP A 216 -3.79 -11.36 11.62
C ASP A 216 -2.27 -11.61 11.47
N PHE A 217 -1.72 -11.48 10.26
CA PHE A 217 -0.30 -11.66 9.97
C PHE A 217 0.14 -10.93 8.70
N GLU A 218 1.41 -10.52 8.65
CA GLU A 218 2.03 -9.77 7.54
C GLU A 218 3.22 -10.55 6.97
N PRO A 219 3.04 -11.40 5.94
CA PRO A 219 4.08 -12.33 5.48
C PRO A 219 5.22 -11.66 4.69
N ILE A 220 5.07 -10.41 4.26
CA ILE A 220 6.05 -9.67 3.47
C ILE A 220 6.52 -8.36 4.13
N ALA A 221 6.17 -8.13 5.40
CA ALA A 221 6.53 -6.92 6.15
C ALA A 221 8.04 -6.71 6.32
N HIS A 222 8.86 -7.76 6.10
CA HIS A 222 10.33 -7.66 6.12
C HIS A 222 10.96 -7.43 4.75
N LEU A 223 10.18 -7.41 3.67
CA LEU A 223 10.68 -7.22 2.31
C LEU A 223 10.49 -5.79 1.83
N TYR A 224 11.52 -5.18 1.26
CA TYR A 224 11.38 -3.92 0.54
C TYR A 224 10.54 -4.09 -0.73
N LYS A 225 9.96 -3.01 -1.26
CA LYS A 225 9.12 -3.07 -2.47
C LYS A 225 9.84 -3.73 -3.65
N THR A 226 11.09 -3.37 -3.89
CA THR A 226 11.96 -3.96 -4.93
C THR A 226 12.13 -5.49 -4.77
N GLN A 227 12.15 -5.99 -3.54
CA GLN A 227 12.18 -7.43 -3.26
C GLN A 227 10.83 -8.09 -3.51
N VAL A 228 9.71 -7.41 -3.22
CA VAL A 228 8.35 -7.85 -3.60
C VAL A 228 8.26 -8.01 -5.13
N TYR A 229 8.80 -7.06 -5.91
CA TYR A 229 8.89 -7.18 -7.37
C TYR A 229 9.73 -8.39 -7.82
N THR A 230 10.80 -8.69 -7.10
CA THR A 230 11.62 -9.88 -7.38
C THR A 230 10.82 -11.17 -7.15
N LEU A 231 10.06 -11.26 -6.05
CA LEU A 231 9.17 -12.39 -5.79
C LEU A 231 8.03 -12.49 -6.79
N ALA A 232 7.43 -11.37 -7.18
CA ALA A 232 6.33 -11.34 -8.15
C ALA A 232 6.72 -12.03 -9.46
N ARG A 233 7.91 -11.74 -9.99
CA ARG A 233 8.43 -12.39 -11.19
C ARG A 233 8.65 -13.89 -10.98
N GLN A 234 9.23 -14.29 -9.85
CA GLN A 234 9.49 -15.70 -9.54
C GLN A 234 8.19 -16.52 -9.38
N LEU A 235 7.19 -15.95 -8.72
CA LEU A 235 5.89 -16.58 -8.46
C LEU A 235 4.98 -16.55 -9.70
N GLY A 236 5.39 -15.88 -10.77
CA GLY A 236 4.63 -15.77 -12.01
C GLY A 236 3.40 -14.86 -11.89
N VAL A 237 3.46 -13.81 -11.06
CA VAL A 237 2.44 -12.75 -11.08
C VAL A 237 2.29 -12.24 -12.51
N ILE A 238 1.05 -11.97 -12.95
CA ILE A 238 0.79 -11.60 -14.35
C ILE A 238 1.50 -10.28 -14.71
N ASP A 239 2.00 -10.19 -15.94
CA ASP A 239 2.78 -9.03 -16.42
C ASP A 239 2.02 -7.71 -16.30
N ASP A 240 0.69 -7.74 -16.48
CA ASP A 240 -0.17 -6.57 -16.33
C ASP A 240 -0.11 -5.95 -14.92
N ILE A 241 0.02 -6.78 -13.88
CA ILE A 241 0.19 -6.32 -12.49
C ILE A 241 1.63 -5.84 -12.27
N ILE A 242 2.63 -6.56 -12.79
CA ILE A 242 4.05 -6.21 -12.62
C ILE A 242 4.36 -4.88 -13.30
N ASN A 243 3.83 -4.63 -14.49
CA ASN A 243 4.14 -3.44 -15.28
C ASN A 243 3.29 -2.22 -14.90
N ARG A 244 2.27 -2.40 -14.05
CA ARG A 244 1.43 -1.30 -13.57
C ARG A 244 2.21 -0.46 -12.55
N PRO A 245 2.21 0.88 -12.69
CA PRO A 245 2.77 1.75 -11.66
C PRO A 245 2.08 1.53 -10.30
N PRO A 246 2.83 1.38 -9.20
CA PRO A 246 2.26 1.30 -7.85
C PRO A 246 1.37 2.50 -7.54
N SER A 247 0.22 2.23 -6.93
CA SER A 247 -0.84 3.20 -6.68
C SER A 247 -1.66 2.77 -5.46
N PRO A 248 -2.15 3.73 -4.65
CA PRO A 248 -2.97 3.40 -3.49
C PRO A 248 -4.41 2.98 -3.85
N ASP A 249 -4.87 3.20 -5.09
CA ASP A 249 -6.27 2.96 -5.53
C ASP A 249 -7.33 3.61 -4.59
N THR A 250 -6.99 4.77 -4.03
CA THR A 250 -7.83 5.53 -3.07
C THR A 250 -8.57 6.71 -3.68
N TYR A 251 -8.33 7.00 -4.96
CA TYR A 251 -8.79 8.20 -5.67
C TYR A 251 -9.44 7.84 -7.01
N SER A 252 -10.42 8.63 -7.43
CA SER A 252 -11.10 8.45 -8.72
C SER A 252 -10.23 8.87 -9.91
N LEU A 253 -9.23 9.75 -9.70
CA LEU A 253 -8.19 10.05 -10.67
C LEU A 253 -6.93 9.22 -10.34
N PRO A 254 -6.30 8.54 -11.32
CA PRO A 254 -5.07 7.80 -11.08
C PRO A 254 -3.96 8.66 -10.47
N VAL A 255 -3.23 8.07 -9.53
CA VAL A 255 -2.05 8.67 -8.89
C VAL A 255 -1.12 7.55 -8.45
N THR A 256 0.19 7.77 -8.56
CA THR A 256 1.19 6.80 -8.12
C THR A 256 1.58 6.99 -6.66
N ASP A 257 2.16 5.96 -6.04
CA ASP A 257 2.69 6.06 -4.68
C ASP A 257 3.80 7.11 -4.57
N LYS A 258 4.59 7.28 -5.63
CA LYS A 258 5.57 8.37 -5.78
C LYS A 258 4.91 9.74 -5.73
N GLU A 259 3.88 9.96 -6.54
CA GLU A 259 3.18 11.24 -6.61
C GLU A 259 2.43 11.58 -5.32
N PHE A 260 1.84 10.57 -4.68
CA PHE A 260 0.99 10.75 -3.51
C PHE A 260 1.77 10.80 -2.19
N TYR A 261 2.81 9.97 -2.02
CA TYR A 261 3.41 9.75 -0.70
C TYR A 261 4.95 9.77 -0.69
N PHE A 262 5.60 8.95 -1.51
CA PHE A 262 7.04 8.71 -1.37
C PHE A 262 7.92 9.78 -2.01
N CYS A 263 7.46 10.42 -3.10
CA CYS A 263 8.20 11.43 -3.85
C CYS A 263 9.55 10.96 -4.42
N LEU A 264 9.79 9.64 -4.43
CA LEU A 264 10.94 8.94 -4.97
C LEU A 264 10.45 7.66 -5.66
N ASP A 265 11.22 7.19 -6.64
CA ASP A 265 11.02 5.85 -7.20
C ASP A 265 11.51 4.78 -6.21
N TYR A 266 10.90 3.60 -6.23
CA TYR A 266 11.14 2.56 -5.22
C TYR A 266 12.59 2.05 -5.21
N GLU A 267 13.24 1.98 -6.37
CA GLU A 267 14.65 1.55 -6.45
C GLU A 267 15.57 2.45 -5.63
N LEU A 268 15.36 3.77 -5.70
CA LEU A 268 16.13 4.74 -4.94
C LEU A 268 15.66 4.81 -3.48
N LEU A 269 14.35 4.80 -3.26
CA LEU A 269 13.76 4.85 -1.92
C LEU A 269 14.22 3.66 -1.06
N ASP A 270 14.09 2.44 -1.55
CA ASP A 270 14.42 1.24 -0.79
C ASP A 270 15.92 1.17 -0.49
N LEU A 271 16.78 1.53 -1.45
CA LEU A 271 18.22 1.60 -1.27
C LEU A 271 18.60 2.58 -0.15
N LEU A 272 17.99 3.76 -0.14
CA LEU A 272 18.25 4.80 0.86
C LEU A 272 17.56 4.51 2.20
N LEU A 273 16.44 3.80 2.20
CA LEU A 273 15.80 3.32 3.43
C LEU A 273 16.67 2.27 4.12
N TYR A 274 17.24 1.33 3.36
CA TYR A 274 18.26 0.41 3.87
C TYR A 274 19.47 1.16 4.45
N ALA A 275 19.97 2.17 3.72
CA ALA A 275 21.10 2.98 4.17
C ALA A 275 20.79 3.68 5.51
N TYR A 276 19.59 4.24 5.63
CA TYR A 276 19.09 4.89 6.84
C TYR A 276 19.00 3.92 8.02
N GLU A 277 18.35 2.76 7.85
CA GLU A 277 18.20 1.76 8.92
C GLU A 277 19.54 1.18 9.40
N ASN A 278 20.52 1.07 8.50
CA ASN A 278 21.84 0.51 8.80
C ASN A 278 22.89 1.57 9.15
N ASN A 279 22.48 2.83 9.36
CA ASN A 279 23.36 3.94 9.70
C ASN A 279 24.55 4.10 8.74
N VAL A 280 24.32 3.88 7.44
CA VAL A 280 25.36 4.05 6.40
C VAL A 280 25.78 5.53 6.36
N PRO A 281 27.11 5.83 6.34
CA PRO A 281 27.60 7.20 6.23
C PRO A 281 27.03 7.94 5.00
N ILE A 282 26.69 9.22 5.17
CA ILE A 282 26.03 10.05 4.14
C ILE A 282 26.84 10.12 2.85
N ASP A 283 28.16 10.24 2.97
CA ASP A 283 29.13 10.24 1.88
C ASP A 283 29.15 8.91 1.12
N GLN A 284 29.09 7.78 1.83
CA GLN A 284 28.97 6.46 1.20
C GLN A 284 27.61 6.28 0.51
N ALA A 285 26.52 6.74 1.14
CA ALA A 285 25.18 6.69 0.57
C ALA A 285 25.07 7.55 -0.70
N ALA A 286 25.63 8.76 -0.66
CA ALA A 286 25.71 9.69 -1.79
C ALA A 286 26.48 9.06 -2.96
N GLN A 287 27.67 8.52 -2.69
CA GLN A 287 28.48 7.85 -3.71
C GLN A 287 27.76 6.65 -4.35
N THR A 288 27.08 5.83 -3.54
CA THR A 288 26.45 4.60 -4.04
C THR A 288 25.17 4.87 -4.84
N SER A 289 24.45 5.95 -4.51
CA SER A 289 23.18 6.33 -5.15
C SER A 289 23.34 7.36 -6.28
N ASP A 290 24.57 7.78 -6.59
CA ASP A 290 24.87 8.85 -7.54
C ASP A 290 24.18 10.19 -7.19
N LEU A 291 24.09 10.51 -5.90
CA LEU A 291 23.47 11.74 -5.38
C LEU A 291 24.49 12.62 -4.65
N LYS A 292 24.13 13.89 -4.45
CA LYS A 292 24.89 14.80 -3.59
C LYS A 292 24.59 14.54 -2.12
N THR A 293 25.57 14.82 -1.24
CA THR A 293 25.41 14.65 0.21
C THR A 293 24.23 15.43 0.79
N ASP A 294 23.93 16.62 0.28
CA ASP A 294 22.77 17.39 0.73
C ASP A 294 21.44 16.76 0.32
N GLN A 295 21.37 16.11 -0.85
CA GLN A 295 20.17 15.37 -1.28
C GLN A 295 19.93 14.18 -0.34
N ILE A 296 20.99 13.45 0.04
CA ILE A 296 20.89 12.37 1.04
C ILE A 296 20.36 12.90 2.38
N LYS A 297 20.88 14.04 2.86
CA LYS A 297 20.38 14.67 4.10
C LYS A 297 18.89 14.98 4.02
N TRP A 298 18.41 15.54 2.90
CA TRP A 298 16.99 15.85 2.71
C TRP A 298 16.13 14.59 2.68
N ILE A 299 16.57 13.55 1.98
CA ILE A 299 15.87 12.26 1.92
C ILE A 299 15.81 11.60 3.30
N PHE A 300 16.93 11.53 4.02
CA PHE A 300 16.95 10.96 5.37
C PHE A 300 16.10 11.76 6.36
N LYS A 301 16.04 13.09 6.20
CA LYS A 301 15.13 13.95 6.97
C LYS A 301 13.65 13.62 6.67
N ASP A 302 13.28 13.41 5.41
CA ASP A 302 11.91 13.03 5.01
C ASP A 302 11.54 11.62 5.51
N ILE A 303 12.45 10.63 5.34
CA ILE A 303 12.32 9.26 5.85
C ILE A 303 12.07 9.28 7.37
N ARG A 304 12.92 10.00 8.12
CA ARG A 304 12.80 10.13 9.58
C ARG A 304 11.49 10.81 9.98
N ALA A 305 11.11 11.88 9.29
CA ALA A 305 9.88 12.60 9.60
C ALA A 305 8.64 11.72 9.42
N LYS A 306 8.59 10.92 8.36
CA LYS A 306 7.50 9.94 8.12
C LYS A 306 7.50 8.84 9.17
N GLU A 307 8.66 8.22 9.42
CA GLU A 307 8.82 7.19 10.44
C GLU A 307 8.35 7.67 11.82
N GLN A 308 8.79 8.87 12.23
CA GLN A 308 8.38 9.48 13.50
C GLN A 308 6.92 9.88 13.51
N ALA A 309 6.35 10.39 12.41
CA ALA A 309 4.93 10.74 12.38
C ALA A 309 4.01 9.50 12.46
N SER A 310 4.52 8.33 12.08
CA SER A 310 3.74 7.11 11.94
C SER A 310 4.09 6.00 12.94
N TRP A 311 4.90 6.29 13.97
CA TRP A 311 5.37 5.30 14.95
C TRP A 311 4.21 4.47 15.54
N HIS A 312 3.11 5.13 15.87
CA HIS A 312 1.95 4.54 16.54
C HIS A 312 1.18 3.52 15.67
N LEU A 313 1.49 3.43 14.37
CA LEU A 313 0.89 2.44 13.48
C LEU A 313 1.50 1.05 13.69
N ARG A 314 2.79 1.00 14.06
CA ARG A 314 3.57 -0.23 14.26
C ARG A 314 3.48 -0.80 15.67
N GLU A 315 2.81 -0.08 16.56
CA GLU A 315 2.69 -0.44 17.97
C GLU A 315 1.24 -0.84 18.30
N THR A 316 1.13 -1.76 19.26
CA THR A 316 -0.14 -2.00 19.94
C THR A 316 -0.56 -0.73 20.70
N PRO A 317 -1.86 -0.52 20.97
CA PRO A 317 -2.28 0.60 21.82
C PRO A 317 -1.52 0.57 23.15
N PRO A 318 -0.81 1.66 23.52
CA PRO A 318 -0.06 1.70 24.76
C PRO A 318 -1.01 1.50 25.94
N ASN A 319 -0.60 0.67 26.88
CA ASN A 319 -1.38 0.33 28.06
C ASN A 319 -0.45 0.33 29.30
N LEU A 320 -1.02 0.31 30.50
CA LEU A 320 -0.24 0.39 31.74
C LEU A 320 0.64 -0.85 32.01
N THR A 321 0.44 -1.95 31.26
CA THR A 321 1.17 -3.20 31.43
C THR A 321 2.40 -3.34 30.51
N GLY A 322 2.66 -2.35 29.66
CA GLY A 322 3.69 -2.39 28.62
C GLY A 322 3.06 -2.37 27.24
#